data_AF-A0A8D8SVU0-F1
#
_entry.id   AF-A0A8D8SVU0-F1
#
_cell.length_a   1.000
_cell.length_b   1.000
_cell.length_c   1.000
_cell.angle_alpha   90.00
_cell.angle_beta   90.00
_cell.angle_gamma   90.00
#
_symmetry.space_group_name_H-M   'P 1'
#
loop_
_entity.id
_entity.type
_entity.pdbx_description
1 polymer ?
#
loop_
_entity_poly.entity_id
_entity_poly.type
_entity_poly.pdbx_seq_one_letter_code
_entity_poly.pdbx_strand_id
1 'polypeptide(L)'
;MNLNKILSQKKLQMLHQISSRSIVLLPNQAQVVIVGSGVVGNSVAYHLVENGWKDIVLLEQDSLGSGTSSFGSGTLGLFKPIVERNIINYSIKLYKKLQAEGHNLNIEQVGSINLATTKDRVIALKRRMAFNLPTGLNCEMVSPNEIKKLHPYINVTDVEGGVWVPEDCIGNPEAIRSTLAKLAEKGGARYFDKCHVSEVHTSNGRVYGVQTSQGFIKCEYFVNCAGMWSRELGWLCNPKVRIPIYPAQHFYVTTEAVGGTSGASSIEPLPYIRDYDSHTYIREYNTR
;
A
#
# COMPACT_ATOMS: atom_id res chain seq x y z
N MET A 1 19.61 2.37 46.03
CA MET A 1 18.25 2.15 45.47
C MET A 1 18.08 0.66 45.21
N ASN A 2 17.06 0.02 45.79
CA ASN A 2 16.98 -1.44 45.90
C ASN A 2 16.47 -2.08 44.59
N LEU A 3 17.36 -2.77 43.86
CA LEU A 3 17.12 -3.36 42.52
C LEU A 3 15.89 -4.29 42.49
N ASN A 4 15.62 -4.99 43.60
CA ASN A 4 14.48 -5.90 43.74
C ASN A 4 13.13 -5.17 43.73
N LYS A 5 13.09 -3.91 44.19
CA LYS A 5 11.88 -3.08 44.20
C LYS A 5 11.54 -2.55 42.80
N ILE A 6 12.56 -2.30 41.97
CA ILE A 6 12.43 -1.89 40.57
C ILE A 6 11.96 -3.06 39.70
N LEU A 7 12.51 -4.26 39.93
CA LEU A 7 12.10 -5.48 39.23
C LEU A 7 10.66 -5.88 39.55
N SER A 8 10.21 -5.72 40.81
CA SER A 8 8.81 -6.02 41.17
C SER A 8 7.82 -5.00 40.61
N GLN A 9 8.18 -3.71 40.57
CA GLN A 9 7.35 -2.67 39.94
C GLN A 9 7.22 -2.84 38.43
N LYS A 10 8.31 -3.20 37.72
CA LYS A 10 8.24 -3.53 36.29
C LYS A 10 7.37 -4.76 36.02
N LYS A 11 7.46 -5.79 36.86
CA LYS A 11 6.61 -6.99 36.76
C LYS A 11 5.13 -6.67 37.02
N LEU A 12 4.83 -5.79 37.98
CA LEU A 12 3.47 -5.31 38.25
C LEU A 12 2.91 -4.42 37.13
N GLN A 13 3.73 -3.56 36.52
CA GLN A 13 3.33 -2.76 35.36
C GLN A 13 3.06 -3.63 34.13
N MET A 14 3.88 -4.67 33.92
CA MET A 14 3.70 -5.63 32.84
C MET A 14 2.41 -6.45 33.05
N LEU A 15 2.12 -6.88 34.29
CA LEU A 15 0.86 -7.54 34.64
C LEU A 15 -0.36 -6.62 34.49
N HIS A 16 -0.23 -5.32 34.81
CA HIS A 16 -1.30 -4.33 34.56
C HIS A 16 -1.52 -4.05 33.07
N GLN A 17 -0.46 -4.05 32.25
CA GLN A 17 -0.57 -3.96 30.79
C GLN A 17 -1.21 -5.21 30.17
N ILE A 18 -0.98 -6.38 30.75
CA ILE A 18 -1.63 -7.63 30.34
C ILE A 18 -3.11 -7.67 30.77
N SER A 19 -3.45 -7.07 31.91
CA SER A 19 -4.80 -7.02 32.48
C SER A 19 -5.75 -6.03 31.78
N SER A 20 -5.22 -5.00 31.10
CA SER A 20 -6.02 -3.94 30.46
C SER A 20 -6.34 -4.17 28.98
N ARG A 21 -5.74 -5.19 28.34
CA ARG A 21 -6.21 -5.67 27.03
C ARG A 21 -7.27 -6.74 27.27
N SER A 22 -8.53 -6.40 27.04
CA SER A 22 -9.60 -7.38 26.88
C SER A 22 -9.11 -8.48 25.94
N ILE A 23 -9.07 -9.72 26.40
CA ILE A 23 -8.70 -10.87 25.57
C ILE A 23 -9.81 -10.99 24.51
N VAL A 24 -9.55 -10.48 23.30
CA VAL A 24 -10.46 -10.64 22.17
C VAL A 24 -10.26 -12.05 21.65
N LEU A 25 -11.18 -12.94 22.00
CA LEU A 25 -11.17 -14.31 21.50
C LEU A 25 -11.60 -14.33 20.03
N LEU A 26 -10.95 -15.19 19.24
CA LEU A 26 -11.36 -15.45 17.87
C LEU A 26 -12.82 -15.96 17.86
N PRO A 27 -13.73 -15.36 17.08
CA PRO A 27 -15.10 -15.82 17.00
C PRO A 27 -15.17 -17.17 16.27
N ASN A 28 -16.13 -18.01 16.67
CA ASN A 28 -16.35 -19.31 16.03
C ASN A 28 -16.92 -19.21 14.60
N GLN A 29 -17.44 -18.04 14.22
CA GLN A 29 -17.96 -17.77 12.88
C GLN A 29 -17.77 -16.30 12.49
N ALA A 30 -17.62 -16.06 11.19
CA ALA A 30 -17.71 -14.75 10.56
C ALA A 30 -18.25 -14.89 9.14
N GLN A 31 -19.02 -13.92 8.64
CA GLN A 31 -19.47 -13.91 7.25
C GLN A 31 -18.28 -13.88 6.27
N VAL A 32 -17.31 -12.99 6.52
CA VAL A 32 -16.10 -12.85 5.68
C VAL A 32 -14.83 -13.00 6.51
N VAL A 33 -13.94 -13.88 6.08
CA VAL A 33 -12.57 -13.98 6.60
C VAL A 33 -11.57 -13.49 5.56
N ILE A 34 -10.79 -12.47 5.91
CA ILE A 34 -9.73 -11.88 5.08
C ILE A 34 -8.39 -12.26 5.71
N VAL A 35 -7.44 -12.74 4.91
CA VAL A 35 -6.08 -13.06 5.40
C VAL A 35 -5.06 -12.08 4.83
N GLY A 36 -4.36 -11.37 5.71
CA GLY A 36 -3.34 -10.39 5.38
C GLY A 36 -3.79 -8.96 5.68
N SER A 37 -3.06 -8.28 6.56
CA SER A 37 -3.36 -6.90 7.03
C SER A 37 -2.61 -5.81 6.26
N GLY A 38 -2.16 -6.12 5.05
CA GLY A 38 -1.59 -5.15 4.10
C GLY A 38 -2.63 -4.18 3.55
N VAL A 39 -2.21 -3.27 2.68
CA VAL A 39 -3.10 -2.24 2.10
C VAL A 39 -4.29 -2.87 1.35
N VAL A 40 -4.08 -3.99 0.66
CA VAL A 40 -5.13 -4.70 -0.07
C VAL A 40 -6.18 -5.28 0.88
N GLY A 41 -5.77 -6.00 1.93
CA GLY A 41 -6.71 -6.59 2.89
C GLY A 41 -7.52 -5.54 3.64
N ASN A 42 -6.87 -4.46 4.09
CA ASN A 42 -7.56 -3.33 4.72
C ASN A 42 -8.47 -2.59 3.75
N SER A 43 -8.10 -2.50 2.46
CA SER A 43 -8.98 -1.94 1.43
C SER A 43 -10.22 -2.80 1.23
N VAL A 44 -10.09 -4.12 1.15
CA VAL A 44 -11.24 -5.04 1.06
C VAL A 44 -12.14 -4.87 2.29
N ALA A 45 -11.58 -4.90 3.50
CA ALA A 45 -12.33 -4.74 4.74
C ALA A 45 -13.07 -3.38 4.79
N TYR A 46 -12.39 -2.29 4.44
CA TYR A 46 -12.96 -0.95 4.37
C TYR A 46 -14.15 -0.89 3.42
N HIS A 47 -14.00 -1.39 2.19
CA HIS A 47 -15.09 -1.34 1.22
C HIS A 47 -16.27 -2.25 1.61
N LEU A 48 -16.02 -3.42 2.19
CA LEU A 48 -17.11 -4.27 2.70
C LEU A 48 -17.93 -3.54 3.78
N VAL A 49 -17.24 -2.90 4.72
CA VAL A 49 -17.86 -2.09 5.78
C VAL A 49 -18.67 -0.92 5.20
N GLU A 50 -18.12 -0.18 4.24
CA GLU A 50 -18.81 0.93 3.57
C GLU A 50 -20.06 0.44 2.81
N ASN A 51 -20.05 -0.80 2.33
CA ASN A 51 -21.19 -1.46 1.71
C ASN A 51 -22.13 -2.14 2.73
N GLY A 52 -21.99 -1.83 4.02
CA GLY A 52 -22.92 -2.26 5.07
C GLY A 52 -22.64 -3.64 5.67
N TRP A 53 -21.58 -4.33 5.26
CA TRP A 53 -21.21 -5.63 5.86
C TRP A 53 -20.66 -5.41 7.27
N LYS A 54 -21.08 -6.25 8.22
CA LYS A 54 -20.77 -6.08 9.65
C LYS A 54 -19.98 -7.23 10.27
N ASP A 55 -19.98 -8.40 9.65
CA ASP A 55 -19.34 -9.59 10.20
C ASP A 55 -18.09 -9.97 9.41
N ILE A 56 -17.04 -9.17 9.60
CA ILE A 56 -15.77 -9.28 8.89
C ILE A 56 -14.67 -9.55 9.92
N VAL A 57 -13.86 -10.57 9.65
CA VAL A 57 -12.67 -10.91 10.43
C VAL A 57 -11.45 -10.83 9.54
N LEU A 58 -10.44 -10.07 9.96
CA LEU A 58 -9.14 -9.99 9.32
C LEU A 58 -8.09 -10.70 10.17
N LEU A 59 -7.38 -11.66 9.57
CA LEU A 59 -6.34 -12.45 10.21
C LEU A 59 -4.97 -12.03 9.70
N GLU A 60 -4.03 -11.86 10.61
CA GLU A 60 -2.63 -11.57 10.33
C GLU A 60 -1.74 -12.56 11.10
N GLN A 61 -0.80 -13.20 10.40
CA GLN A 61 0.08 -14.20 11.01
C GLN A 61 1.07 -13.58 11.98
N ASP A 62 1.46 -12.32 11.73
CA ASP A 62 2.44 -11.59 12.52
C ASP A 62 1.81 -10.38 13.23
N SER A 63 2.40 -9.20 13.13
CA SER A 63 1.82 -7.95 13.63
C SER A 63 1.11 -7.24 12.48
N LEU A 64 0.07 -6.46 12.78
CA LEU A 64 -0.68 -5.74 11.75
C LEU A 64 0.23 -4.88 10.88
N GLY A 65 0.12 -5.02 9.55
CA GLY A 65 0.91 -4.29 8.57
C GLY A 65 2.35 -4.80 8.37
N SER A 66 2.76 -5.91 8.98
CA SER A 66 4.14 -6.42 8.95
C SER A 66 4.65 -6.92 7.58
N GLY A 67 3.80 -6.93 6.55
CA GLY A 67 4.17 -7.29 5.18
C GLY A 67 4.87 -6.17 4.40
N THR A 68 4.79 -6.24 3.07
CA THR A 68 5.50 -5.32 2.16
C THR A 68 4.87 -3.93 2.03
N SER A 69 3.60 -3.76 2.47
CA SER A 69 2.82 -2.55 2.18
C SER A 69 3.47 -1.26 2.69
N SER A 70 4.10 -1.30 3.86
CA SER A 70 4.75 -0.12 4.47
C SER A 70 6.04 0.31 3.75
N PHE A 71 6.58 -0.54 2.88
CA PHE A 71 7.81 -0.29 2.11
C PHE A 71 7.55 0.11 0.65
N GLY A 72 6.29 0.36 0.28
CA GLY A 72 5.94 0.81 -1.06
C GLY A 72 6.56 2.16 -1.40
N SER A 73 6.76 2.45 -2.69
CA SER A 73 7.31 3.73 -3.14
C SER A 73 6.41 4.94 -2.83
N GLY A 74 5.13 4.71 -2.54
CA GLY A 74 4.13 5.77 -2.37
C GLY A 74 3.71 6.46 -3.67
N THR A 75 4.27 6.08 -4.83
CA THR A 75 3.94 6.71 -6.12
C THR A 75 2.63 6.16 -6.70
N LEU A 76 1.72 7.06 -7.06
CA LEU A 76 0.43 6.76 -7.68
C LEU A 76 0.40 7.35 -9.09
N GLY A 77 1.02 6.62 -10.02
CA GLY A 77 1.25 7.07 -11.39
C GLY A 77 0.20 6.62 -12.40
N LEU A 78 -0.30 7.56 -13.19
CA LEU A 78 -1.41 7.40 -14.13
C LEU A 78 -0.97 7.10 -15.56
N PHE A 79 0.33 7.21 -15.89
CA PHE A 79 0.86 6.91 -17.23
C PHE A 79 0.91 5.41 -17.57
N LYS A 80 -0.27 4.78 -17.58
CA LYS A 80 -0.51 3.33 -17.67
C LYS A 80 -1.78 3.06 -18.50
N PRO A 81 -1.97 1.83 -19.02
CA PRO A 81 -3.20 1.45 -19.70
C PRO A 81 -4.46 1.78 -18.88
N ILE A 82 -5.57 2.10 -19.57
CA ILE A 82 -6.80 2.61 -18.95
C ILE A 82 -7.35 1.72 -17.82
N VAL A 83 -7.23 0.38 -17.96
CA VAL A 83 -7.73 -0.57 -16.95
C VAL A 83 -6.99 -0.41 -15.62
N GLU A 84 -5.66 -0.32 -15.66
CA GLU A 84 -4.84 -0.07 -14.48
C GLU A 84 -5.07 1.35 -13.95
N ARG A 85 -5.13 2.33 -14.84
CA ARG A 85 -5.33 3.73 -14.48
C ARG A 85 -6.67 3.96 -13.77
N ASN A 86 -7.73 3.25 -14.15
CA ASN A 86 -9.04 3.37 -13.50
C ASN A 86 -8.98 2.99 -12.02
N ILE A 87 -8.25 1.93 -11.69
CA ILE A 87 -8.03 1.50 -10.30
C ILE A 87 -7.25 2.58 -9.54
N ILE A 88 -6.17 3.10 -10.12
CA ILE A 88 -5.34 4.13 -9.49
C ILE A 88 -6.12 5.44 -9.30
N ASN A 89 -6.89 5.86 -10.31
CA ASN A 89 -7.76 7.04 -10.23
C ASN A 89 -8.81 6.90 -9.13
N TYR A 90 -9.41 5.72 -8.99
CA TYR A 90 -10.32 5.44 -7.88
C TYR A 90 -9.60 5.57 -6.53
N SER A 91 -8.42 4.96 -6.39
CA SER A 91 -7.60 5.06 -5.17
C SER A 91 -7.24 6.51 -4.84
N ILE A 92 -6.76 7.31 -5.81
CA ILE A 92 -6.44 8.73 -5.61
C ILE A 92 -7.68 9.51 -5.14
N LYS A 93 -8.84 9.31 -5.79
CA LYS A 93 -10.09 9.98 -5.40
C LYS A 93 -10.51 9.60 -3.99
N LEU A 94 -10.46 8.32 -3.64
CA LEU A 94 -10.75 7.83 -2.29
C LEU A 94 -9.80 8.46 -1.27
N TYR A 95 -8.49 8.43 -1.51
CA TYR A 95 -7.51 8.95 -0.56
C TYR A 95 -7.61 10.46 -0.38
N LYS A 96 -7.87 11.21 -1.45
CA LYS A 96 -8.14 12.66 -1.36
C LYS A 96 -9.42 12.95 -0.57
N LYS A 97 -10.49 12.17 -0.77
CA LYS A 97 -11.73 12.26 0.01
C LYS A 97 -11.46 12.02 1.50
N LEU A 98 -10.82 10.90 1.84
CA LEU A 98 -10.50 10.57 3.24
C LEU A 98 -9.59 11.63 3.89
N GLN A 99 -8.66 12.20 3.12
CA GLN A 99 -7.82 13.29 3.62
C GLN A 99 -8.63 14.56 3.92
N ALA A 100 -9.58 14.91 3.05
CA ALA A 100 -10.49 16.03 3.28
C ALA A 100 -11.43 15.80 4.50
N GLU A 101 -11.70 14.55 4.85
CA GLU A 101 -12.45 14.15 6.06
C GLU A 101 -11.60 14.19 7.35
N GLY A 102 -10.31 14.56 7.25
CA GLY A 102 -9.42 14.76 8.40
C GLY A 102 -8.48 13.59 8.70
N HIS A 103 -8.42 12.57 7.85
CA HIS A 103 -7.42 11.52 7.96
C HIS A 103 -6.09 11.98 7.37
N ASN A 104 -4.97 11.68 8.04
CA ASN A 104 -3.67 12.07 7.51
C ASN A 104 -3.10 10.98 6.61
N LEU A 105 -3.37 11.02 5.30
CA LEU A 105 -2.83 10.06 4.32
C LEU A 105 -1.56 10.57 3.62
N ASN A 106 -1.22 11.86 3.80
CA ASN A 106 -0.18 12.58 3.07
C ASN A 106 -0.29 12.37 1.55
N ILE A 107 -1.52 12.41 1.00
CA ILE A 107 -1.71 12.35 -0.45
C ILE A 107 -1.48 13.73 -1.05
N GLU A 108 -0.54 13.81 -1.98
CA GLU A 108 -0.14 15.05 -2.66
C GLU A 108 -0.10 14.81 -4.17
N GLN A 109 -0.68 15.74 -4.93
CA GLN A 109 -0.59 15.73 -6.39
C GLN A 109 0.64 16.53 -6.80
N VAL A 110 1.73 15.82 -7.07
CA VAL A 110 3.06 16.40 -7.34
C VAL A 110 3.45 16.26 -8.81
N GLY A 111 2.67 15.47 -9.56
CA GLY A 111 2.96 15.09 -10.94
C GLY A 111 4.14 14.13 -11.06
N SER A 112 4.46 13.74 -12.29
CA SER A 112 5.63 12.92 -12.59
C SER A 112 6.30 13.26 -13.90
N ILE A 113 7.62 13.04 -13.94
CA ILE A 113 8.42 13.15 -15.16
C ILE A 113 8.94 11.75 -15.52
N ASN A 114 8.53 11.28 -16.70
CA ASN A 114 8.95 10.01 -17.27
C ASN A 114 10.08 10.30 -18.27
N LEU A 115 11.33 10.06 -17.88
CA LEU A 115 12.51 10.47 -18.63
C LEU A 115 12.81 9.58 -19.84
N ALA A 116 13.43 10.20 -20.84
CA ALA A 116 14.03 9.56 -22.01
C ALA A 116 15.48 10.04 -22.14
N THR A 117 16.45 9.13 -21.99
CA THR A 117 17.87 9.43 -22.23
C THR A 117 18.33 8.92 -23.60
N THR A 118 17.43 8.25 -24.35
CA THR A 118 17.68 7.75 -25.70
C THR A 118 16.55 8.13 -26.66
N LYS A 119 16.87 8.26 -27.96
CA LYS A 119 15.88 8.51 -29.02
C LYS A 119 14.83 7.40 -29.10
N ASP A 120 15.24 6.15 -28.89
CA ASP A 120 14.32 5.01 -28.85
C ASP A 120 13.33 5.12 -27.68
N ARG A 121 13.80 5.58 -26.51
CA ARG A 121 12.90 5.87 -25.39
C ARG A 121 11.92 6.99 -25.71
N VAL A 122 12.34 8.06 -26.39
CA VAL A 122 11.43 9.13 -26.84
C VAL A 122 10.31 8.55 -27.72
N ILE A 123 10.65 7.68 -28.67
CA ILE A 123 9.66 7.02 -29.54
C ILE A 123 8.70 6.16 -28.70
N ALA A 124 9.23 5.37 -27.76
CA ALA A 124 8.42 4.53 -26.88
C ALA A 124 7.45 5.35 -26.01
N LEU A 125 7.90 6.49 -25.46
CA LEU A 125 7.08 7.39 -24.67
C LEU A 125 5.98 8.05 -25.52
N LYS A 126 6.31 8.54 -26.73
CA LYS A 126 5.32 9.08 -27.67
C LYS A 126 4.25 8.05 -28.04
N ARG A 127 4.64 6.79 -28.26
CA ARG A 127 3.68 5.69 -28.48
C ARG A 127 2.77 5.52 -27.27
N ARG A 128 3.33 5.47 -26.06
CA ARG A 128 2.52 5.35 -24.83
C ARG A 128 1.58 6.54 -24.63
N MET A 129 2.01 7.76 -24.92
CA MET A 129 1.15 8.95 -24.91
C MET A 129 0.00 8.82 -25.90
N ALA A 130 0.27 8.41 -27.15
CA ALA A 130 -0.77 8.25 -28.17
C ALA A 130 -1.86 7.24 -27.76
N PHE A 131 -1.50 6.20 -27.00
CA PHE A 131 -2.48 5.28 -26.40
C PHE A 131 -3.27 5.90 -25.24
N ASN A 132 -2.69 6.84 -24.49
CA ASN A 132 -3.29 7.38 -23.27
C ASN A 132 -4.12 8.65 -23.49
N LEU A 133 -3.72 9.54 -24.39
CA LEU A 133 -4.42 10.81 -24.64
C LEU A 133 -5.91 10.61 -24.99
N PRO A 134 -6.32 9.68 -25.88
CA PRO A 134 -7.73 9.48 -26.22
C PRO A 134 -8.58 8.97 -25.05
N THR A 135 -7.93 8.47 -24.00
CA THR A 135 -8.61 7.96 -22.81
C THR A 135 -8.78 9.02 -21.71
N GLY A 136 -8.40 10.27 -21.99
CA GLY A 136 -8.57 11.42 -21.10
C GLY A 136 -7.45 11.64 -20.09
N LEU A 137 -6.28 10.99 -20.24
CA LEU A 137 -5.11 11.32 -19.42
C LEU A 137 -4.45 12.58 -19.96
N ASN A 138 -4.30 13.59 -19.10
CA ASN A 138 -3.46 14.74 -19.40
C ASN A 138 -1.98 14.36 -19.27
N CYS A 139 -1.25 14.40 -20.39
CA CYS A 139 0.20 14.23 -20.41
C CYS A 139 0.80 14.95 -21.61
N GLU A 140 2.02 15.47 -21.46
CA GLU A 140 2.69 16.23 -22.51
C GLU A 140 4.16 15.83 -22.64
N MET A 141 4.69 15.95 -23.87
CA MET A 141 6.12 15.83 -24.09
C MET A 141 6.78 17.09 -23.53
N VAL A 142 7.85 16.91 -22.78
CA VAL A 142 8.66 18.01 -22.24
C VAL A 142 10.09 17.91 -22.73
N SER A 143 10.64 19.05 -23.13
CA SER A 143 12.04 19.24 -23.50
C SER A 143 12.94 19.19 -22.25
N PRO A 144 14.26 18.98 -22.43
CA PRO A 144 15.24 19.07 -21.34
C PRO A 144 15.13 20.38 -20.54
N ASN A 145 14.89 21.51 -21.22
CA ASN A 145 14.72 22.81 -20.57
C ASN A 145 13.45 22.89 -19.71
N GLU A 146 12.35 22.30 -20.15
CA GLU A 146 11.09 22.23 -19.38
C GLU A 146 11.23 21.28 -18.18
N ILE A 147 11.91 20.14 -18.36
CA ILE A 147 12.25 19.23 -17.26
C ILE A 147 13.05 19.96 -16.19
N LYS A 148 14.06 20.75 -16.58
CA LYS A 148 14.87 21.53 -15.63
C LYS A 148 14.05 22.58 -14.87
N LYS A 149 13.02 23.15 -15.48
CA LYS A 149 12.08 24.07 -14.81
C LYS A 149 11.19 23.34 -13.82
N LEU A 150 10.63 22.18 -14.21
CA LEU A 150 9.75 21.36 -13.36
C LEU A 150 10.49 20.71 -12.19
N HIS A 151 11.74 20.30 -12.40
CA HIS A 151 12.56 19.63 -11.39
C HIS A 151 14.01 20.13 -11.43
N PRO A 152 14.34 21.24 -10.73
CA PRO A 152 15.63 21.91 -10.83
C PRO A 152 16.85 21.06 -10.47
N TYR A 153 16.67 20.00 -9.69
CA TYR A 153 17.76 19.10 -9.27
C TYR A 153 18.19 18.06 -10.31
N ILE A 154 17.47 17.92 -11.43
CA ILE A 154 17.84 16.95 -12.48
C ILE A 154 18.98 17.53 -13.34
N ASN A 155 19.99 16.72 -13.61
CA ASN A 155 20.91 16.99 -14.71
C ASN A 155 20.24 16.59 -16.03
N VAL A 156 20.18 17.51 -16.99
CA VAL A 156 19.46 17.31 -18.25
C VAL A 156 20.40 17.29 -19.46
N THR A 157 21.72 17.28 -19.26
CA THR A 157 22.72 17.32 -20.35
C THR A 157 22.69 16.09 -21.25
N ASP A 158 22.25 14.96 -20.71
CA ASP A 158 22.16 13.64 -21.33
C ASP A 158 20.70 13.16 -21.48
N VAL A 159 19.74 14.08 -21.38
CA VAL A 159 18.32 13.80 -21.50
C VAL A 159 17.83 14.25 -22.88
N GLU A 160 17.20 13.35 -23.62
CA GLU A 160 16.59 13.64 -24.94
C GLU A 160 15.20 14.29 -24.78
N GLY A 161 14.54 14.06 -23.64
CA GLY A 161 13.25 14.65 -23.26
C GLY A 161 12.52 13.79 -22.25
N GLY A 162 11.20 13.97 -22.13
CA GLY A 162 10.38 13.15 -21.25
C GLY A 162 8.89 13.40 -21.42
N VAL A 163 8.09 12.74 -20.59
CA VAL A 163 6.64 12.94 -20.51
C VAL A 163 6.27 13.44 -19.13
N TRP A 164 5.65 14.62 -19.09
CA TRP A 164 5.07 15.23 -17.90
C TRP A 164 3.63 14.73 -17.70
N VAL A 165 3.31 14.34 -16.46
CA VAL A 165 1.97 13.89 -16.06
C VAL A 165 1.56 14.63 -14.78
N PRO A 166 0.79 15.73 -14.86
CA PRO A 166 0.52 16.61 -13.72
C PRO A 166 -0.43 16.02 -12.68
N GLU A 167 -1.23 15.02 -13.05
CA GLU A 167 -2.24 14.40 -12.17
C GLU A 167 -1.67 13.31 -11.27
N ASP A 168 -0.42 12.90 -11.51
CA ASP A 168 0.26 11.88 -10.72
C ASP A 168 0.43 12.32 -9.27
N CYS A 169 0.23 11.37 -8.36
CA CYS A 169 0.25 11.64 -6.92
C CYS A 169 1.34 10.82 -6.21
N ILE A 170 1.67 11.28 -5.01
CA ILE A 170 2.42 10.53 -4.01
C ILE A 170 1.53 10.38 -2.77
N GLY A 171 1.71 9.32 -2.00
CA GLY A 171 1.04 9.08 -0.74
C GLY A 171 1.94 8.33 0.22
N ASN A 172 1.68 8.45 1.54
CA ASN A 172 2.40 7.65 2.53
C ASN A 172 1.77 6.25 2.63
N PRO A 173 2.48 5.17 2.25
CA PRO A 173 1.89 3.82 2.22
C PRO A 173 1.39 3.33 3.58
N GLU A 174 2.14 3.63 4.65
CA GLU A 174 1.77 3.24 6.02
C GLU A 174 0.57 4.02 6.52
N ALA A 175 0.51 5.31 6.21
CA ALA A 175 -0.62 6.17 6.56
C ALA A 175 -1.91 5.73 5.84
N ILE A 176 -1.83 5.43 4.54
CA ILE A 176 -2.94 4.86 3.77
C ILE A 176 -3.41 3.54 4.39
N ARG A 177 -2.48 2.60 4.59
CA ARG A 177 -2.78 1.27 5.16
C ARG A 177 -3.46 1.38 6.52
N SER A 178 -2.87 2.14 7.44
CA SER A 178 -3.38 2.29 8.81
C SER A 178 -4.71 3.05 8.86
N THR A 179 -4.93 4.01 7.96
CA THR A 179 -6.21 4.73 7.86
C THR A 179 -7.34 3.80 7.42
N LEU A 180 -7.13 3.00 6.38
CA LEU A 180 -8.12 2.01 5.92
C LEU A 180 -8.42 0.98 7.02
N ALA A 181 -7.40 0.52 7.75
CA ALA A 181 -7.58 -0.41 8.86
C ALA A 181 -8.46 0.19 9.97
N LYS A 182 -8.15 1.43 10.41
CA LYS A 182 -8.93 2.16 11.43
C LYS A 182 -10.39 2.37 11.01
N LEU A 183 -10.62 2.72 9.75
CA LEU A 183 -11.97 2.95 9.22
C LEU A 183 -12.78 1.66 9.14
N ALA A 184 -12.16 0.57 8.68
CA ALA A 184 -12.78 -0.75 8.67
C ALA A 184 -13.11 -1.22 10.10
N GLU A 185 -12.18 -1.05 11.05
CA GLU A 185 -12.40 -1.40 12.46
C GLU A 185 -13.54 -0.58 13.07
N LYS A 186 -13.56 0.75 12.85
CA LYS A 186 -14.63 1.63 13.31
C LYS A 186 -16.00 1.20 12.79
N GLY A 187 -16.08 0.65 11.58
CA GLY A 187 -17.34 0.17 11.02
C GLY A 187 -17.68 -1.29 11.31
N GLY A 188 -16.86 -1.99 12.10
CA GLY A 188 -17.19 -3.29 12.70
C GLY A 188 -16.25 -4.45 12.32
N ALA A 189 -15.25 -4.23 11.46
CA ALA A 189 -14.28 -5.28 11.15
C ALA A 189 -13.42 -5.62 12.37
N ARG A 190 -13.18 -6.91 12.62
CA ARG A 190 -12.39 -7.39 13.76
C ARG A 190 -11.04 -7.89 13.30
N TYR A 191 -9.97 -7.49 13.98
CA TYR A 191 -8.60 -7.81 13.61
C TYR A 191 -7.98 -8.78 14.61
N PHE A 192 -7.31 -9.81 14.11
CA PHE A 192 -6.58 -10.79 14.91
C PHE A 192 -5.17 -10.93 14.34
N ASP A 193 -4.20 -10.40 15.06
CA ASP A 193 -2.78 -10.59 14.77
C ASP A 193 -2.26 -11.84 15.50
N LYS A 194 -1.04 -12.26 15.18
CA LYS A 194 -0.45 -13.52 15.67
C LYS A 194 -1.37 -14.73 15.44
N CYS A 195 -2.12 -14.71 14.34
CA CYS A 195 -3.12 -15.69 13.97
C CYS A 195 -2.76 -16.29 12.60
N HIS A 196 -2.02 -17.41 12.64
CA HIS A 196 -1.58 -18.10 11.43
C HIS A 196 -2.69 -19.01 10.91
N VAL A 197 -2.95 -18.97 9.60
CA VAL A 197 -3.89 -19.86 8.92
C VAL A 197 -3.16 -21.12 8.46
N SER A 198 -3.61 -22.29 8.90
CA SER A 198 -2.99 -23.58 8.54
C SER A 198 -3.79 -24.37 7.50
N GLU A 199 -5.10 -24.15 7.37
CA GLU A 199 -5.93 -24.81 6.36
C GLU A 199 -7.18 -23.99 6.03
N VAL A 200 -7.60 -23.99 4.77
CA VAL A 200 -8.89 -23.44 4.32
C VAL A 200 -9.76 -24.60 3.83
N HIS A 201 -10.83 -24.87 4.57
CA HIS A 201 -11.70 -26.01 4.33
C HIS A 201 -12.81 -25.64 3.35
N THR A 202 -13.09 -26.56 2.42
CA THR A 202 -14.29 -26.48 1.58
C THR A 202 -15.23 -27.65 1.88
N SER A 203 -16.52 -27.40 1.71
CA SER A 203 -17.58 -28.40 1.77
C SER A 203 -18.56 -28.12 0.64
N ASN A 204 -18.96 -29.16 -0.11
CA ASN A 204 -19.86 -29.04 -1.24
C ASN A 204 -19.44 -27.97 -2.28
N GLY A 205 -18.12 -27.88 -2.55
CA GLY A 205 -17.57 -26.94 -3.53
C GLY A 205 -17.53 -25.48 -3.09
N ARG A 206 -17.78 -25.17 -1.80
CA ARG A 206 -17.76 -23.82 -1.23
C ARG A 206 -16.88 -23.77 0.01
N VAL A 207 -16.31 -22.61 0.34
CA VAL A 207 -15.60 -22.45 1.61
C VAL A 207 -16.55 -22.74 2.78
N TYR A 208 -16.02 -23.39 3.80
CA TYR A 208 -16.73 -23.75 5.03
C TYR A 208 -16.14 -23.06 6.26
N GLY A 209 -14.82 -22.86 6.25
CA GLY A 209 -14.12 -22.21 7.34
C GLY A 209 -12.60 -22.31 7.22
N VAL A 210 -11.93 -21.73 8.19
CA VAL A 210 -10.48 -21.57 8.22
C VAL A 210 -9.96 -22.14 9.55
N GLN A 211 -8.99 -23.04 9.47
CA GLN A 211 -8.23 -23.50 10.63
C GLN A 211 -7.08 -22.52 10.89
N THR A 212 -6.99 -22.05 12.13
CA THR A 212 -5.96 -21.10 12.56
C THR A 212 -5.23 -21.57 13.82
N SER A 213 -4.14 -20.89 14.17
CA SER A 213 -3.44 -21.08 15.45
C SER A 213 -4.26 -20.69 16.68
N GLN A 214 -5.35 -19.95 16.51
CA GLN A 214 -6.23 -19.48 17.59
C GLN A 214 -7.61 -20.14 17.60
N GLY A 215 -7.81 -21.17 16.77
CA GLY A 215 -9.06 -21.92 16.67
C GLY A 215 -9.61 -21.99 15.25
N PHE A 216 -10.74 -22.68 15.11
CA PHE A 216 -11.45 -22.81 13.85
C PHE A 216 -12.53 -21.73 13.74
N ILE A 217 -12.60 -21.05 12.60
CA ILE A 217 -13.62 -20.05 12.29
C ILE A 217 -14.42 -20.47 11.06
N LYS A 218 -15.73 -20.65 11.21
CA LYS A 218 -16.64 -20.86 10.08
C LYS A 218 -16.80 -19.59 9.27
N CYS A 219 -16.82 -19.69 7.94
CA CYS A 219 -17.09 -18.52 7.10
C CYS A 219 -17.79 -18.84 5.79
N GLU A 220 -18.50 -17.84 5.26
CA GLU A 220 -19.19 -17.91 3.96
C GLU A 220 -18.28 -17.45 2.82
N TYR A 221 -17.40 -16.47 3.11
CA TYR A 221 -16.44 -15.92 2.17
C TYR A 221 -15.04 -15.94 2.77
N PHE A 222 -14.07 -16.29 1.92
CA PHE A 222 -12.65 -16.25 2.24
C PHE A 222 -11.92 -15.42 1.19
N VAL A 223 -11.12 -14.46 1.64
CA VAL A 223 -10.36 -13.56 0.76
C VAL A 223 -8.87 -13.66 1.07
N ASN A 224 -8.10 -14.16 0.09
CA ASN A 224 -6.65 -14.23 0.18
C ASN A 224 -6.03 -12.88 -0.18
N CYS A 225 -5.60 -12.13 0.83
CA CYS A 225 -4.86 -10.87 0.72
C CYS A 225 -3.43 -10.99 1.29
N ALA A 226 -2.86 -12.20 1.29
CA ALA A 226 -1.60 -12.52 1.95
C ALA A 226 -0.34 -12.05 1.18
N GLY A 227 -0.48 -11.13 0.23
CA GLY A 227 0.64 -10.54 -0.51
C GLY A 227 1.55 -11.60 -1.13
N MET A 228 2.84 -11.57 -0.78
CA MET A 228 3.81 -12.51 -1.33
C MET A 228 3.61 -13.96 -0.85
N TRP A 229 2.88 -14.16 0.25
CA TRP A 229 2.51 -15.47 0.81
C TRP A 229 1.19 -16.02 0.22
N SER A 230 0.56 -15.30 -0.72
CA SER A 230 -0.71 -15.75 -1.30
C SER A 230 -0.58 -17.10 -1.98
N ARG A 231 0.59 -17.44 -2.55
CA ARG A 231 0.84 -18.75 -3.18
C ARG A 231 0.80 -19.88 -2.17
N GLU A 232 1.52 -19.73 -1.06
CA GLU A 232 1.62 -20.68 0.03
C GLU A 232 0.23 -20.87 0.66
N LEU A 233 -0.50 -19.78 0.89
CA LEU A 233 -1.87 -19.84 1.39
C LEU A 233 -2.81 -20.58 0.41
N GLY A 234 -2.62 -20.43 -0.90
CA GLY A 234 -3.35 -21.20 -1.91
C GLY A 234 -3.11 -22.72 -1.82
N TRP A 235 -1.93 -23.15 -1.37
CA TRP A 235 -1.62 -24.57 -1.13
C TRP A 235 -2.24 -25.13 0.15
N LEU A 236 -2.62 -24.27 1.09
CA LEU A 236 -3.37 -24.62 2.30
C LEU A 236 -4.88 -24.74 2.06
N CYS A 237 -5.37 -24.34 0.88
CA CYS A 237 -6.75 -24.59 0.48
C CYS A 237 -6.98 -26.06 0.12
N ASN A 238 -8.16 -26.58 0.44
CA ASN A 238 -8.61 -27.90 0.02
C ASN A 238 -9.92 -27.78 -0.77
N PRO A 239 -9.94 -27.94 -2.11
CA PRO A 239 -8.80 -28.29 -2.97
C PRO A 239 -7.81 -27.13 -3.12
N LYS A 240 -6.56 -27.48 -3.47
CA LYS A 240 -5.48 -26.52 -3.63
C LYS A 240 -5.78 -25.53 -4.74
N VAL A 241 -5.48 -24.26 -4.49
CA VAL A 241 -5.61 -23.17 -5.46
C VAL A 241 -4.22 -22.74 -5.92
N ARG A 242 -3.97 -22.81 -7.23
CA ARG A 242 -2.69 -22.39 -7.82
C ARG A 242 -2.69 -20.88 -8.05
N ILE A 243 -1.85 -20.16 -7.31
CA ILE A 243 -1.66 -18.71 -7.46
C ILE A 243 -0.27 -18.47 -8.06
N PRO A 244 -0.15 -18.01 -9.33
CA PRO A 244 1.11 -17.96 -10.06
C PRO A 244 1.92 -16.69 -9.75
N ILE A 245 2.33 -16.52 -8.49
CA ILE A 245 3.19 -15.41 -8.06
C ILE A 245 4.56 -15.93 -7.58
N TYR A 246 5.54 -15.02 -7.55
CA TYR A 246 6.88 -15.24 -7.02
C TYR A 246 7.39 -13.96 -6.35
N PRO A 247 7.88 -14.02 -5.10
CA PRO A 247 8.47 -12.86 -4.42
C PRO A 247 9.77 -12.42 -5.12
N ALA A 248 9.94 -11.10 -5.31
CA ALA A 248 11.17 -10.53 -5.86
C ALA A 248 11.72 -9.46 -4.92
N GLN A 249 13.04 -9.35 -4.87
CA GLN A 249 13.72 -8.28 -4.13
C GLN A 249 13.69 -7.00 -4.96
N HIS A 250 13.38 -5.89 -4.29
CA HIS A 250 13.39 -4.55 -4.85
C HIS A 250 13.97 -3.59 -3.82
N PHE A 251 14.89 -2.72 -4.23
CA PHE A 251 15.64 -1.86 -3.34
C PHE A 251 15.31 -0.40 -3.58
N TYR A 252 15.29 0.38 -2.50
CA TYR A 252 15.34 1.83 -2.57
C TYR A 252 16.33 2.33 -1.52
N VAL A 253 16.85 3.54 -1.75
CA VAL A 253 17.76 4.22 -0.83
C VAL A 253 17.14 5.56 -0.48
N THR A 254 17.22 5.93 0.79
CA THR A 254 16.90 7.28 1.26
C THR A 254 18.22 7.97 1.54
N THR A 255 18.40 9.18 1.01
CA THR A 255 19.60 10.00 1.24
C THR A 255 19.36 10.98 2.38
N GLU A 256 20.45 11.61 2.85
CA GLU A 256 20.33 12.86 3.59
C GLU A 256 19.73 13.96 2.69
N ALA A 257 19.34 15.08 3.31
CA ALA A 257 18.78 16.22 2.59
C ALA A 257 19.77 16.72 1.53
N VAL A 258 19.31 16.85 0.28
CA VAL A 258 20.13 17.26 -0.86
C VAL A 258 19.89 18.75 -1.15
N GLY A 259 20.96 19.53 -1.37
CA GLY A 259 20.84 20.93 -1.83
C GLY A 259 20.29 21.92 -0.80
N GLY A 260 20.47 21.70 0.50
CA GLY A 260 19.99 22.62 1.55
C GLY A 260 18.48 22.50 1.85
N THR A 261 17.82 21.45 1.35
CA THR A 261 16.42 21.10 1.65
C THR A 261 16.16 20.66 3.10
N SER A 262 17.17 20.72 3.97
CA SER A 262 17.04 20.53 5.41
C SER A 262 16.16 21.63 6.01
N GLY A 263 14.88 21.33 6.21
CA GLY A 263 13.90 22.23 6.84
C GLY A 263 13.27 23.27 5.92
N ALA A 264 13.74 23.41 4.68
CA ALA A 264 13.06 24.20 3.65
C ALA A 264 12.16 23.28 2.83
N SER A 265 10.86 23.34 3.09
CA SER A 265 9.85 23.04 2.08
C SER A 265 10.32 23.68 0.77
N SER A 266 10.59 22.91 -0.28
CA SER A 266 10.35 23.49 -1.59
C SER A 266 8.93 24.07 -1.54
N ILE A 267 8.77 25.33 -1.96
CA ILE A 267 7.46 26.02 -1.86
C ILE A 267 6.37 25.19 -2.55
N GLU A 268 6.78 24.36 -3.53
CA GLU A 268 5.96 23.34 -4.18
C GLU A 268 6.64 21.97 -4.12
N PRO A 269 5.88 20.88 -3.92
CA PRO A 269 6.43 19.52 -3.90
C PRO A 269 7.00 19.14 -5.26
N LEU A 270 8.17 18.50 -5.27
CA LEU A 270 8.82 18.09 -6.52
C LEU A 270 8.11 16.91 -7.16
N PRO A 271 7.94 16.91 -8.50
CA PRO A 271 7.44 15.73 -9.18
C PRO A 271 8.33 14.53 -9.00
N TYR A 272 7.75 13.33 -8.89
CA TYR A 272 8.59 12.14 -8.87
C TYR A 272 9.08 11.80 -10.27
N ILE A 273 10.27 11.21 -10.33
CA ILE A 273 10.96 10.87 -11.57
C ILE A 273 10.88 9.37 -11.80
N ARG A 274 10.67 9.01 -13.07
CA ARG A 274 10.83 7.65 -13.55
C ARG A 274 11.80 7.65 -14.71
N ASP A 275 12.98 7.10 -14.47
CA ASP A 275 14.01 6.88 -15.48
C ASP A 275 13.95 5.41 -15.91
N TYR A 276 13.38 5.18 -17.08
CA TYR A 276 13.24 3.84 -17.64
C TYR A 276 14.56 3.26 -18.13
N ASP A 277 15.49 4.11 -18.55
CA ASP A 277 16.75 3.72 -19.16
C ASP A 277 17.79 3.37 -18.08
N SER A 278 17.73 4.03 -16.92
CA SER A 278 18.52 3.70 -15.72
C SER A 278 17.80 2.76 -14.74
N HIS A 279 16.62 2.24 -15.10
CA HIS A 279 15.79 1.35 -14.27
C HIS A 279 15.50 1.87 -12.85
N THR A 280 15.35 3.19 -12.70
CA THR A 280 15.27 3.85 -11.40
C THR A 280 14.05 4.76 -11.31
N TYR A 281 13.53 4.96 -10.11
CA TYR A 281 12.58 6.02 -9.81
C TYR A 281 13.08 6.82 -8.60
N ILE A 282 12.75 8.11 -8.57
CA ILE A 282 13.21 9.05 -7.54
C ILE A 282 12.00 9.86 -7.11
N ARG A 283 11.89 10.14 -5.82
CA ARG A 283 10.92 11.09 -5.29
C ARG A 283 11.51 11.79 -4.09
N GLU A 284 11.01 12.99 -3.81
CA GLU A 284 11.24 13.62 -2.52
C GLU A 284 10.62 12.78 -1.40
N TYR A 285 11.38 12.50 -0.33
CA TYR A 285 10.90 11.75 0.82
C TYR A 285 10.68 12.70 2.00
N ASN A 286 9.48 13.27 2.08
CA ASN A 286 9.09 14.16 3.17
C ASN A 286 8.62 13.33 4.37
N THR A 287 9.34 13.40 5.50
CA THR A 287 9.00 12.73 6.76
C THR A 287 7.98 13.52 7.60
N ARG A 288 7.10 14.32 6.96
CA ARG A 288 6.08 15.10 7.66
C ARG A 288 5.05 14.21 8.35
#